data_AF-A0A957MTB0-F1
#
_entry.id   AF-A0A957MTB0-F1
#
_cell.length_a   1.000
_cell.length_b   1.000
_cell.length_c   1.000
_cell.angle_alpha   90.00
_cell.angle_beta   90.00
_cell.angle_gamma   90.00
#
_symmetry.space_group_name_H-M   'P 1'
#
loop_
_entity.id
_entity.type
_entity.pdbx_description
1 polymer ?
#
loop_
_entity_poly.entity_id
_entity_poly.type
_entity_poly.pdbx_seq_one_letter_code
_entity_poly.pdbx_strand_id
1 'polypeptide(L)'
;LLLVAAQRPSARPDGMGASMSLAQSPGWLAGAALLPLAVTAILGGQQWLLWPAAAGAALAALGVLGLAQRRLGGVTGDVFGAVVGVSEVVFLCVACVGW
;
A
#
# COMPACT_ATOMS: atom_id res chain seq x y z
N LEU A 1 0.63 3.67 0.85
CA LEU A 1 -0.24 2.63 0.25
C LEU A 1 -1.41 2.27 1.16
N LEU A 2 -1.15 1.95 2.43
CA LEU A 2 -2.18 1.65 3.44
C LEU A 2 -3.20 2.77 3.66
N LEU A 3 -2.78 4.05 3.62
CA LEU A 3 -3.69 5.20 3.66
C LEU A 3 -4.78 5.16 2.59
N VAL A 4 -4.43 4.74 1.37
CA VAL A 4 -5.36 4.69 0.24
C VAL A 4 -6.30 3.49 0.37
N ALA A 5 -5.78 2.38 0.90
CA ALA A 5 -6.59 1.20 1.21
C ALA A 5 -7.60 1.49 2.34
N ALA A 6 -7.20 2.24 3.37
CA ALA A 6 -8.03 2.60 4.52
C ALA A 6 -9.19 3.55 4.17
N GLN A 7 -9.09 4.31 3.08
CA GLN A 7 -10.16 5.19 2.60
C GLN A 7 -11.25 4.46 1.81
N ARG A 8 -11.10 3.15 1.54
CA ARG A 8 -12.09 2.39 0.77
C ARG A 8 -13.14 1.74 1.68
N PRO A 9 -14.41 1.65 1.25
CA PRO A 9 -15.48 1.05 2.04
C PRO A 9 -15.18 -0.43 2.35
N SER A 10 -15.44 -0.83 3.59
CA SER A 10 -15.29 -2.22 4.03
C SER A 10 -16.36 -3.11 3.39
N ALA A 11 -15.95 -4.23 2.80
CA ALA A 11 -16.88 -5.20 2.22
C ALA A 11 -17.63 -6.02 3.29
N ARG A 12 -17.08 -6.11 4.51
CA ARG A 12 -17.66 -6.89 5.61
C ARG A 12 -17.54 -6.11 6.92
N PRO A 13 -18.64 -5.49 7.42
CA PRO A 13 -18.59 -4.65 8.63
C PRO A 13 -18.19 -5.41 9.90
N ASP A 14 -18.39 -6.74 9.96
CA ASP A 14 -18.01 -7.60 11.09
C ASP A 14 -16.72 -8.42 10.86
N GLY A 15 -15.96 -8.15 9.79
CA GLY A 15 -14.71 -8.87 9.51
C GLY A 15 -13.49 -8.30 10.24
N MET A 16 -12.41 -9.07 10.39
CA MET A 16 -11.13 -8.59 10.97
C MET A 16 -10.54 -7.35 10.26
N GLY A 17 -10.95 -7.05 9.02
CA GLY A 17 -10.58 -5.79 8.34
C GLY A 17 -11.27 -4.55 8.90
N ALA A 18 -12.45 -4.71 9.53
CA ALA A 18 -13.18 -3.63 10.15
C ALA A 18 -12.46 -3.11 11.40
N SER A 19 -11.85 -3.98 12.20
CA SER A 19 -11.01 -3.55 13.33
C SER A 19 -9.79 -2.76 12.86
N MET A 20 -9.26 -3.05 11.67
CA MET A 20 -8.17 -2.28 11.06
C MET A 20 -8.63 -0.89 10.57
N SER A 21 -9.86 -0.75 10.06
CA SER A 21 -10.43 0.57 9.72
C SER A 21 -10.87 1.36 10.96
N LEU A 22 -11.28 0.67 12.03
CA LEU A 22 -11.68 1.28 13.31
C LEU A 22 -10.46 1.68 14.17
N ALA A 23 -9.35 0.94 14.11
CA ALA A 23 -8.17 1.19 14.92
C ALA A 23 -7.24 2.29 14.36
N GLN A 24 -7.45 2.74 13.12
CA GLN A 24 -6.48 3.59 12.44
C GLN A 24 -7.10 4.94 12.07
N SER A 25 -6.77 5.96 12.86
CA SER A 25 -7.10 7.34 12.48
C SER A 25 -6.34 7.69 11.18
N PRO A 26 -7.00 8.31 10.18
CA PRO A 26 -6.34 8.72 8.94
C PRO A 26 -5.11 9.61 9.19
N GLY A 27 -5.12 10.40 10.26
CA GLY A 27 -3.99 11.24 10.67
C GLY A 27 -2.77 10.44 11.13
N TRP A 28 -2.97 9.35 11.88
CA TRP A 28 -1.86 8.48 12.28
C TRP A 28 -1.25 7.75 11.09
N LEU A 29 -2.09 7.26 10.17
CA LEU A 29 -1.63 6.64 8.93
C LEU A 29 -0.88 7.63 8.03
N ALA A 30 -1.27 8.91 8.03
CA ALA A 30 -0.53 9.96 7.32
C ALA A 30 0.83 10.24 7.96
N GLY A 31 0.89 10.31 9.30
CA GLY A 31 2.15 10.40 10.04
C GLY A 31 3.07 9.21 9.76
N ALA A 32 2.54 7.99 9.81
CA ALA A 32 3.29 6.77 9.52
C ALA A 32 3.75 6.67 8.06
N ALA A 33 3.04 7.30 7.12
CA ALA A 33 3.43 7.32 5.71
C ALA A 33 4.58 8.31 5.41
N LEU A 34 4.77 9.35 6.23
CA LEU A 34 5.84 10.34 6.03
C LEU A 34 7.23 9.70 6.12
N LEU A 35 7.42 8.76 7.05
CA LEU A 35 8.72 8.12 7.29
C LEU A 35 9.20 7.31 6.07
N PRO A 36 8.43 6.35 5.52
CA PRO A 36 8.82 5.65 4.31
C PRO A 36 8.91 6.57 3.08
N LEU A 37 8.09 7.63 2.98
CA LEU A 37 8.21 8.61 1.89
C LEU A 37 9.53 9.39 1.97
N ALA A 38 9.91 9.86 3.16
CA ALA A 38 11.16 10.58 3.38
C ALA A 38 12.37 9.69 3.08
N VAL A 39 12.36 8.44 3.56
CA VAL A 39 13.42 7.46 3.26
C VAL A 39 13.52 7.21 1.76
N THR A 40 12.39 7.01 1.07
CA THR A 40 12.37 6.80 -0.38
C THR A 40 12.89 8.02 -1.14
N ALA A 41 12.55 9.24 -0.71
CA ALA A 41 13.01 10.48 -1.35
C ALA A 41 14.52 10.71 -1.17
N ILE A 42 15.04 10.48 0.04
CA ILE A 42 16.47 10.64 0.34
C ILE A 42 17.31 9.61 -0.44
N LEU A 43 16.91 8.34 -0.38
CA LEU A 43 17.64 7.26 -1.05
C LEU A 43 17.46 7.31 -2.57
N GLY A 44 16.30 7.76 -3.06
CA GLY A 44 16.02 7.90 -4.50
C GLY A 44 16.90 8.93 -5.21
N GLY A 45 17.49 9.87 -4.47
CA GLY A 45 18.52 10.76 -5.00
C GLY A 45 19.86 10.05 -5.27
N GLN A 46 20.15 8.96 -4.55
CA GLN A 46 21.37 8.17 -4.74
C GLN A 46 21.18 7.02 -5.72
N GLN A 47 19.98 6.42 -5.76
CA GLN A 47 19.65 5.25 -6.56
C GLN A 47 18.43 5.56 -7.43
N TRP A 48 18.68 5.88 -8.70
CA TRP A 48 17.62 6.29 -9.64
C TRP A 48 16.50 5.24 -9.79
N LEU A 49 16.83 3.96 -9.59
CA LEU A 49 15.91 2.81 -9.64
C LEU A 49 14.81 2.83 -8.56
N LEU A 50 15.00 3.58 -7.47
CA LEU A 50 14.02 3.65 -6.40
C LEU A 50 12.75 4.43 -6.81
N TRP A 51 12.87 5.36 -7.76
CA TRP A 51 11.72 6.08 -8.32
C TRP A 51 10.74 5.14 -9.06
N PRO A 52 11.18 4.36 -10.07
CA PRO A 52 10.31 3.38 -10.72
C PRO A 52 9.88 2.26 -9.75
N ALA A 53 10.70 1.89 -8.75
CA ALA A 53 10.29 0.91 -7.74
C ALA A 53 9.11 1.40 -6.89
N ALA A 54 9.18 2.65 -6.41
CA ALA A 54 8.10 3.27 -5.65
C ALA A 54 6.83 3.45 -6.50
N ALA A 55 6.98 3.87 -7.76
CA ALA A 55 5.87 3.98 -8.71
C ALA A 55 5.21 2.62 -8.99
N GLY A 56 6.02 1.57 -9.21
CA GLY A 56 5.56 0.21 -9.44
C GLY A 56 4.78 -0.35 -8.24
N ALA A 57 5.32 -0.16 -7.04
CA ALA A 57 4.64 -0.56 -5.80
C ALA A 57 3.29 0.16 -5.63
N ALA A 58 3.23 1.46 -5.95
CA ALA A 58 1.98 2.22 -5.91
C ALA A 58 0.94 1.74 -6.92
N LEU A 59 1.36 1.47 -8.16
CA LEU A 59 0.47 0.92 -9.19
C LEU A 59 -0.04 -0.47 -8.82
N ALA A 60 0.82 -1.32 -8.26
CA ALA A 60 0.44 -2.66 -7.83
C ALA A 60 -0.59 -2.62 -6.69
N ALA A 61 -0.38 -1.76 -5.69
CA ALA A 61 -1.36 -1.51 -4.64
C ALA A 61 -2.72 -1.05 -5.19
N LEU A 62 -2.73 -0.09 -6.12
CA LEU A 62 -3.95 0.40 -6.76
C LEU A 62 -4.64 -0.69 -7.59
N GLY A 63 -3.88 -1.55 -8.26
CA GLY A 63 -4.40 -2.69 -9.00
C GLY A 63 -5.10 -3.71 -8.09
N VAL A 64 -4.47 -4.08 -6.98
CA VAL A 64 -5.07 -4.97 -5.97
C VAL A 64 -6.34 -4.35 -5.38
N LEU A 65 -6.31 -3.07 -5.01
CA LEU A 65 -7.48 -2.37 -4.49
C LEU A 65 -8.62 -2.29 -5.51
N GLY A 66 -8.31 -1.96 -6.77
CA GLY A 66 -9.30 -1.89 -7.84
C GLY A 66 -9.92 -3.26 -8.13
N LEU A 67 -9.12 -4.32 -8.11
CA LEU A 67 -9.60 -5.69 -8.26
C LEU A 67 -10.51 -6.10 -7.09
N ALA A 68 -10.09 -5.80 -5.85
CA ALA A 68 -10.88 -6.07 -4.66
C ALA A 68 -12.22 -5.32 -4.70
N GLN A 69 -12.23 -4.04 -5.06
CA GLN A 69 -13.48 -3.28 -5.20
C GLN A 69 -14.42 -3.87 -6.26
N ARG A 70 -13.90 -4.25 -7.42
CA ARG A 70 -14.72 -4.81 -8.51
C ARG A 70 -15.24 -6.22 -8.22
N ARG A 71 -14.48 -7.04 -7.48
CA ARG A 71 -14.79 -8.46 -7.24
C ARG A 71 -15.50 -8.72 -5.91
N LEU A 72 -15.19 -7.94 -4.88
CA LEU A 72 -15.64 -8.18 -3.50
C LEU A 72 -16.61 -7.09 -3.00
N GLY A 73 -16.80 -6.00 -3.76
CA GLY A 73 -17.67 -4.89 -3.36
C GLY A 73 -17.07 -3.97 -2.28
N GLY A 74 -15.79 -4.14 -1.94
CA GLY A 74 -15.09 -3.36 -0.93
C GLY A 74 -13.75 -3.99 -0.54
N VAL A 75 -13.16 -3.52 0.56
CA VAL A 75 -11.86 -3.98 1.06
C VAL A 75 -12.06 -4.83 2.32
N THR A 76 -11.37 -5.98 2.41
CA THR A 76 -11.30 -6.84 3.60
C THR A 76 -9.89 -6.84 4.19
N GLY A 77 -9.71 -7.42 5.39
CA GLY A 77 -8.38 -7.52 6.04
C GLY A 77 -7.33 -8.21 5.16
N ASP A 78 -7.71 -9.28 4.46
CA ASP A 78 -6.81 -10.01 3.55
C ASP A 78 -6.34 -9.14 2.37
N VAL A 79 -7.18 -8.19 1.93
CA VAL A 79 -6.81 -7.24 0.87
C VAL A 79 -5.76 -6.26 1.37
N PHE A 80 -5.80 -5.82 2.63
CA PHE A 80 -4.73 -5.00 3.20
C PHE A 80 -3.41 -5.76 3.24
N GLY A 81 -3.41 -7.02 3.68
CA GLY A 81 -2.23 -7.88 3.67
C GLY A 81 -1.69 -8.08 2.25
N ALA A 82 -2.58 -8.35 1.29
CA ALA A 82 -2.21 -8.50 -0.13
C ALA A 82 -1.62 -7.20 -0.72
N VAL A 83 -2.19 -6.03 -0.40
CA VAL A 83 -1.65 -4.73 -0.85
C VAL A 83 -0.23 -4.55 -0.35
N VAL A 84 0.04 -4.83 0.94
CA VAL A 84 1.40 -4.70 1.49
C VAL A 84 2.35 -5.69 0.79
N GLY A 85 2.00 -6.98 0.77
CA GLY A 85 2.88 -8.02 0.21
C GLY A 85 3.18 -7.81 -1.27
N VAL A 86 2.16 -7.52 -2.09
CA VAL A 86 2.36 -7.28 -3.54
C VAL A 86 3.19 -6.03 -3.78
N SER A 87 2.96 -4.95 -3.03
CA SER A 87 3.72 -3.72 -3.18
C SER A 87 5.19 -3.90 -2.81
N GLU A 88 5.46 -4.66 -1.74
CA GLU A 88 6.81 -4.94 -1.26
C GLU A 88 7.58 -5.83 -2.24
N VAL A 89 6.94 -6.88 -2.77
CA VAL A 89 7.55 -7.73 -3.81
C VAL A 89 7.88 -6.92 -5.06
N VAL A 90 6.95 -6.10 -5.55
CA VAL A 90 7.20 -5.26 -6.74
C VAL A 90 8.32 -4.25 -6.48
N PHE A 91 8.33 -3.61 -5.30
CA PHE A 91 9.40 -2.68 -4.92
C PHE A 91 10.76 -3.36 -4.93
N LEU A 92 10.89 -4.52 -4.26
CA LEU A 92 12.13 -5.28 -4.20
C LEU A 92 12.58 -5.77 -5.56
N CYS A 93 11.67 -6.32 -6.38
CA CYS A 93 12.00 -6.75 -7.73
C CYS A 93 12.57 -5.60 -8.57
N VAL A 94 11.92 -4.43 -8.58
CA VAL A 94 12.39 -3.29 -9.37
C VAL A 94 13.69 -2.72 -8.80
N ALA A 95 13.82 -2.64 -7.48
CA ALA A 95 15.04 -2.14 -6.83
C ALA A 95 16.26 -3.05 -7.04
N CYS A 96 16.06 -4.38 -7.15
CA CYS A 96 17.12 -5.36 -7.37
C CYS A 96 17.53 -5.54 -8.85
N VAL A 97 16.78 -4.99 -9.82
CA VAL A 97 17.10 -5.14 -11.26
C VAL A 97 18.42 -4.44 -11.64
N GLY A 98 18.88 -3.47 -10.86
CA GLY A 98 20.11 -2.70 -11.13
C GLY A 98 21.34 -3.14 -10.33
N TRP A 99 21.30 -4.31 -9.68
CA TRP A 99 22.44 -4.90 -8.97
C TRP A 99 23.27 -5.82 -9.87
#